data_AF-A0AAW8BH84-F1
#
_entry.id   AF-A0AAW8BH84-F1
#
_cell.length_a   1.000
_cell.length_b   1.000
_cell.length_c   1.000
_cell.angle_alpha   90.00
_cell.angle_beta   90.00
_cell.angle_gamma   90.00
#
_symmetry.space_group_name_H-M   'P 1'
#
loop_
_entity.id
_entity.type
_entity.pdbx_description
1 polymer ?
#
loop_
_entity_poly.entity_id
_entity_poly.type
_entity_poly.pdbx_seq_one_letter_code
_entity_poly.pdbx_strand_id
1 'polypeptide(L)'
;MISITSYLCDHHGKEFREICNDSDYMVQNDRYIDGAIELVIDGIAVVDRTMWDTIDDLWAYITNMIDDLRKSGRAQTLFPDQPIKLSFERTRNNQVRVTSYVGDVVTTAVAGEAELVSALIIAGIQFFSAMIRINPASSQSYQYQVERLRSY
;
A
#
# COMPACT_ATOMS: atom_id res chain seq x y z
N MET A 1 -0.05 -10.13 -13.96
CA MET A 1 0.34 -10.68 -12.64
C MET A 1 0.71 -9.53 -11.75
N ILE A 2 -0.08 -9.32 -10.70
CA ILE A 2 0.14 -8.27 -9.71
C ILE A 2 0.51 -8.92 -8.37
N SER A 3 1.58 -8.45 -7.74
CA SER A 3 1.92 -8.81 -6.36
C SER A 3 2.09 -7.55 -5.51
N ILE A 4 1.52 -7.61 -4.30
CA ILE A 4 1.60 -6.52 -3.32
C ILE A 4 2.01 -7.13 -1.99
N THR A 5 3.18 -6.75 -1.50
CA THR A 5 3.72 -7.27 -0.23
C THR A 5 4.07 -6.11 0.68
N SER A 6 3.72 -6.23 1.96
CA SER A 6 4.04 -5.21 2.97
C SER A 6 5.17 -5.69 3.86
N TYR A 7 6.05 -4.78 4.24
CA TYR A 7 7.20 -5.05 5.09
C TYR A 7 7.26 -4.04 6.22
N LEU A 8 7.61 -4.47 7.43
CA LEU A 8 8.14 -3.58 8.45
C LEU A 8 9.63 -3.38 8.23
N CYS A 9 10.15 -2.20 8.53
CA CYS A 9 11.58 -1.98 8.61
C CYS A 9 12.01 -1.36 9.94
N ASP A 10 13.31 -1.40 10.21
CA ASP A 10 13.89 -0.58 11.27
C ASP A 10 13.87 0.91 10.86
N HIS A 11 14.01 1.83 11.81
CA HIS A 11 14.03 3.29 11.58
C HIS A 11 15.13 3.78 10.62
N HIS A 12 15.94 2.88 10.06
CA HIS A 12 16.99 3.16 9.10
C HIS A 12 16.74 2.55 7.72
N GLY A 13 15.63 1.80 7.54
CA GLY A 13 15.32 1.12 6.28
C GLY A 13 16.38 0.10 5.85
N LYS A 14 17.09 -0.51 6.81
CA LYS A 14 18.19 -1.45 6.55
C LYS A 14 17.74 -2.90 6.56
N GLU A 15 16.81 -3.24 7.45
CA GLU A 15 16.28 -4.58 7.58
C GLU A 15 14.78 -4.57 7.33
N PHE A 16 14.31 -5.41 6.41
CA PHE A 16 12.90 -5.55 6.07
C PHE A 16 12.39 -6.92 6.51
N ARG A 17 11.26 -6.92 7.23
CA ARG A 17 10.53 -8.12 7.63
C ARG A 17 9.16 -8.09 7.00
N GLU A 18 8.84 -9.11 6.22
CA GLU A 18 7.53 -9.24 5.61
C GLU A 18 6.43 -9.31 6.69
N ILE A 19 5.36 -8.57 6.47
CA ILE A 19 4.17 -8.59 7.31
C ILE A 19 3.32 -9.77 6.85
N CYS A 20 3.46 -10.88 7.55
CA CYS A 20 2.62 -12.06 7.38
C CYS A 20 1.79 -12.32 8.64
N ASN A 21 0.82 -13.23 8.52
CA ASN A 21 -0.11 -13.49 9.61
C ASN A 21 0.55 -14.07 10.87
N ASP A 22 1.72 -14.70 10.72
CA ASP A 22 2.45 -15.37 11.80
C ASP A 22 3.57 -14.50 12.38
N SER A 23 3.46 -13.17 12.26
CA SER A 23 4.45 -12.25 12.81
C SER A 23 4.32 -12.15 14.34
N ASP A 24 5.37 -12.56 15.04
CA ASP A 24 5.52 -12.39 16.51
C ASP A 24 6.09 -11.00 16.88
N TYR A 25 6.08 -10.05 15.94
CA TYR A 25 6.64 -8.72 16.13
C TYR A 25 5.60 -7.77 16.72
N MET A 26 5.97 -7.04 17.76
CA MET A 26 5.18 -5.95 18.32
C MET A 26 5.92 -4.64 18.10
N VAL A 27 5.25 -3.64 17.51
CA VAL A 27 5.85 -2.31 17.39
C VAL A 27 5.99 -1.69 18.78
N GLN A 28 7.16 -1.09 19.04
CA GLN A 28 7.45 -0.41 20.30
C GLN A 28 6.99 1.05 20.30
N ASN A 29 6.78 1.64 19.12
CA ASN A 29 6.32 3.00 18.91
C ASN A 29 5.06 2.94 18.05
N ASP A 30 3.95 3.43 18.59
CA ASP A 30 2.63 3.39 17.96
C ASP A 30 2.36 4.60 17.05
N ARG A 31 3.26 5.59 17.03
CA ARG A 31 3.08 6.83 16.26
C ARG A 31 3.65 6.78 14.85
N TYR A 32 4.72 6.02 14.64
CA TYR A 32 5.41 5.90 13.36
C TYR A 32 5.80 4.44 13.14
N ILE A 33 5.10 3.80 12.21
CA ILE A 33 5.33 2.40 11.86
C ILE A 33 6.06 2.38 10.52
N ASP A 34 7.37 2.31 10.61
CA ASP A 34 8.21 2.30 9.40
C ASP A 34 8.06 0.98 8.66
N GLY A 35 7.82 1.10 7.36
CA GLY A 35 7.67 -0.06 6.49
C GLY A 35 7.63 0.31 5.02
N ALA A 36 7.57 -0.69 4.16
CA ALA A 36 7.44 -0.49 2.71
C ALA A 36 6.32 -1.35 2.13
N ILE A 37 5.74 -0.86 1.04
CA ILE A 37 4.84 -1.61 0.18
C ILE A 37 5.57 -1.91 -1.12
N GLU A 38 5.79 -3.17 -1.44
CA GLU A 38 6.31 -3.58 -2.74
C GLU A 38 5.12 -3.89 -3.66
N LEU A 39 4.89 -3.05 -4.68
CA LEU A 39 3.87 -3.21 -5.71
C LEU A 39 4.54 -3.53 -7.04
N VAL A 40 4.39 -4.78 -7.49
CA VAL A 40 4.94 -5.26 -8.75
C VAL A 40 3.79 -5.62 -9.70
N ILE A 41 3.84 -5.08 -10.92
CA ILE A 41 2.87 -5.34 -11.98
C ILE A 41 3.64 -5.84 -13.19
N ASP A 42 3.39 -7.09 -13.60
CA ASP A 42 4.05 -7.76 -14.73
C ASP A 42 5.59 -7.64 -14.68
N GLY A 43 6.15 -7.80 -13.49
CA GLY A 43 7.59 -7.73 -13.23
C GLY A 43 8.15 -6.31 -13.05
N ILE A 44 7.34 -5.26 -13.19
CA ILE A 44 7.74 -3.88 -12.96
C ILE A 44 7.40 -3.49 -11.52
N ALA A 45 8.43 -3.28 -10.69
CA ALA A 45 8.26 -2.73 -9.34
C ALA A 45 7.92 -1.24 -9.42
N VAL A 46 6.64 -0.89 -9.39
CA VAL A 46 6.19 0.50 -9.39
C VAL A 46 6.43 1.14 -8.04
N VAL A 47 6.23 0.40 -6.96
CA VAL A 47 6.72 0.75 -5.64
C VAL A 47 7.66 -0.36 -5.20
N ASP A 48 8.88 -0.01 -4.82
CA ASP A 48 9.88 -0.96 -4.33
C ASP A 48 10.16 -0.74 -2.84
N ARG A 49 10.86 -1.69 -2.22
CA ARG A 49 11.17 -1.65 -0.78
C ARG A 49 12.00 -0.44 -0.34
N THR A 50 12.73 0.22 -1.23
CA THR A 50 13.52 1.42 -0.88
C THR A 50 12.63 2.64 -0.65
N MET A 51 11.39 2.60 -1.14
CA MET A 51 10.33 3.60 -0.92
C MET A 51 9.60 3.33 0.40
N TRP A 52 10.33 3.16 1.51
CA TRP A 52 9.75 2.93 2.83
C TRP A 52 9.27 4.24 3.48
N ASP A 53 8.21 4.17 4.28
CA ASP A 53 7.55 5.35 4.89
C ASP A 53 6.72 4.88 6.10
N THR A 54 5.91 5.78 6.68
CA THR A 54 4.88 5.43 7.66
C THR A 54 3.80 4.56 6.99
N ILE A 55 3.94 3.25 7.11
CA ILE A 55 3.27 2.28 6.21
C ILE A 55 1.77 2.16 6.46
N ASP A 56 1.30 2.34 7.69
CA ASP A 56 -0.11 2.23 8.01
C ASP A 56 -0.92 3.44 7.52
N ASP A 57 -0.35 4.64 7.60
CA ASP A 57 -0.89 5.83 6.95
C ASP A 57 -0.87 5.69 5.43
N LEU A 58 0.23 5.21 4.84
CA LEU A 58 0.31 4.98 3.40
C LEU A 58 -0.76 3.99 2.91
N TRP A 59 -1.02 2.90 3.64
CA TRP A 59 -2.11 1.96 3.32
C TRP A 59 -3.50 2.61 3.45
N ALA A 60 -3.71 3.49 4.43
CA ALA A 60 -4.96 4.23 4.54
C ALA A 60 -5.17 5.17 3.33
N TYR A 61 -4.11 5.81 2.85
CA TYR A 61 -4.15 6.64 1.65
C TYR A 61 -4.43 5.83 0.39
N ILE A 62 -3.76 4.68 0.22
CA ILE A 62 -4.02 3.75 -0.88
C ILE A 62 -5.47 3.23 -0.85
N THR A 63 -6.02 2.98 0.34
CA THR A 63 -7.44 2.60 0.49
C THR A 63 -8.36 3.71 -0.03
N ASN A 64 -8.05 4.98 0.24
CA ASN A 64 -8.78 6.11 -0.34
C ASN A 64 -8.64 6.17 -1.87
N MET A 65 -7.47 5.83 -2.41
CA MET A 65 -7.24 5.79 -3.85
C MET A 65 -8.14 4.78 -4.56
N ILE A 66 -8.53 3.68 -3.91
CA ILE A 66 -9.50 2.71 -4.48
C ILE A 66 -10.85 3.41 -4.73
N ASP A 67 -11.35 4.18 -3.76
CA ASP A 67 -12.60 4.93 -3.89
C ASP A 67 -12.53 5.98 -4.99
N ASP A 68 -11.44 6.75 -5.02
CA ASP A 68 -11.26 7.83 -5.99
C ASP A 68 -11.14 7.30 -7.42
N LEU A 69 -10.45 6.16 -7.59
CA LEU A 69 -10.36 5.46 -8.86
C LEU A 69 -11.73 4.96 -9.32
N ARG A 70 -12.53 4.35 -8.43
CA ARG A 70 -13.90 3.91 -8.76
C ARG A 70 -14.79 5.07 -9.16
N LYS A 71 -14.74 6.18 -8.42
CA LYS A 71 -15.61 7.37 -8.62
C LYS A 71 -15.24 8.18 -9.86
N SER A 72 -13.97 8.44 -10.08
CA SER A 72 -13.51 9.43 -11.07
C SER A 72 -12.63 8.83 -12.18
N GLY A 73 -12.21 7.58 -12.04
CA GLY A 73 -11.20 6.98 -12.91
C GLY A 73 -9.79 7.48 -12.65
N ARG A 74 -9.56 8.29 -11.61
CA ARG A 74 -8.25 8.83 -11.24
C ARG A 74 -8.09 8.84 -9.73
N ALA A 75 -6.88 8.55 -9.26
CA ALA A 75 -6.51 8.67 -7.87
C ALA A 75 -5.03 9.00 -7.76
N GLN A 76 -4.65 9.71 -6.70
CA GLN A 76 -3.24 9.93 -6.38
C GLN A 76 -3.06 10.18 -4.89
N THR A 77 -1.87 9.86 -4.37
CA THR A 77 -1.44 10.26 -3.04
C THR A 77 0.04 10.63 -3.05
N LEU A 78 0.46 11.40 -2.06
CA LEU A 78 1.85 11.50 -1.65
C LEU A 78 2.13 10.44 -0.59
N PHE A 79 3.38 9.99 -0.53
CA PHE A 79 3.88 9.24 0.61
C PHE A 79 3.95 10.18 1.83
N PRO A 80 3.65 9.69 3.06
CA PRO A 80 3.53 10.56 4.23
C PRO A 80 4.78 11.41 4.51
N ASP A 81 5.96 10.79 4.51
CA ASP A 81 7.22 11.42 4.92
C ASP A 81 8.21 11.65 3.76
N GLN A 82 7.99 10.99 2.61
CA GLN A 82 8.82 11.16 1.42
C GLN A 82 8.13 11.93 0.28
N PRO A 83 8.88 12.69 -0.54
CA PRO A 83 8.35 13.39 -1.71
C PRO A 83 8.11 12.42 -2.89
N ILE A 84 7.48 11.28 -2.62
CA ILE A 84 7.09 10.25 -3.59
C ILE A 84 5.61 10.41 -3.86
N LYS A 85 5.23 10.40 -5.14
CA LYS A 85 3.83 10.41 -5.56
C LYS A 85 3.47 9.06 -6.18
N LEU A 86 2.34 8.50 -5.79
CA LEU A 86 1.71 7.35 -6.46
C LEU A 86 0.42 7.82 -7.13
N SER A 87 0.19 7.42 -8.38
CA SER A 87 -1.03 7.74 -9.12
C SER A 87 -1.60 6.56 -9.86
N PHE A 88 -2.93 6.46 -9.87
CA PHE A 88 -3.71 5.54 -10.70
C PHE A 88 -4.56 6.36 -11.68
N GLU A 89 -4.50 6.00 -12.97
CA GLU A 89 -5.34 6.60 -14.00
C GLU A 89 -5.96 5.51 -14.88
N ARG A 90 -7.29 5.42 -14.87
CA ARG A 90 -8.05 4.59 -15.79
C ARG A 90 -7.77 5.04 -17.21
N THR A 91 -7.37 4.09 -18.04
CA THR A 91 -7.15 4.24 -19.47
C THR A 91 -8.22 3.47 -20.23
N ARG A 92 -8.04 3.25 -21.53
CA ARG A 92 -9.01 2.50 -22.34
C ARG A 92 -9.02 1.02 -21.92
N ASN A 93 -10.08 0.30 -22.31
CA ASN A 93 -10.18 -1.16 -22.13
C ASN A 93 -10.12 -1.65 -20.67
N ASN A 94 -10.67 -0.87 -19.72
CA ASN A 94 -10.66 -1.21 -18.27
C ASN A 94 -9.25 -1.46 -17.72
N GLN A 95 -8.25 -0.77 -18.26
CA GLN A 95 -6.88 -0.80 -17.77
C GLN A 95 -6.60 0.43 -16.90
N VAL A 96 -5.69 0.29 -15.95
CA VAL A 96 -5.22 1.38 -15.09
C VAL A 96 -3.72 1.53 -15.29
N ARG A 97 -3.29 2.75 -15.60
CA ARG A 97 -1.89 3.14 -15.52
C ARG A 97 -1.55 3.42 -14.07
N VAL A 98 -0.53 2.73 -13.56
CA VAL A 98 -0.02 2.87 -12.20
C VAL A 98 1.37 3.47 -12.31
N THR A 99 1.58 4.63 -11.67
CA THR A 99 2.82 5.38 -11.81
C THR A 99 3.31 5.88 -10.46
N SER A 100 4.60 5.67 -10.19
CA SER A 100 5.32 6.33 -9.11
C SER A 100 6.24 7.41 -9.66
N TYR A 101 6.40 8.49 -8.89
CA TYR A 101 7.30 9.60 -9.18
C TYR A 101 8.23 9.78 -7.99
N VAL A 102 9.53 9.60 -8.20
CA VAL A 102 10.58 9.71 -7.18
C VAL A 102 11.64 10.68 -7.70
N GLY A 103 11.54 11.95 -7.30
CA GLY A 103 12.32 13.02 -7.93
C GLY A 103 12.04 13.07 -9.43
N ASP A 104 13.10 12.93 -10.24
CA ASP A 104 13.01 12.89 -11.70
C ASP A 104 12.73 11.49 -12.28
N VAL A 105 12.74 10.45 -11.43
CA VAL A 105 12.51 9.07 -11.84
C VAL A 105 11.01 8.79 -11.87
N VAL A 106 10.52 8.30 -13.01
CA VAL A 106 9.12 7.92 -13.21
C VAL A 106 9.04 6.46 -13.60
N THR A 107 8.41 5.65 -12.76
CA THR A 107 8.18 4.22 -13.04
C THR A 107 6.70 4.00 -13.31
N THR A 108 6.37 3.34 -14.40
CA THR A 108 4.99 3.12 -14.83
C THR A 108 4.75 1.68 -15.23
N ALA A 109 3.61 1.13 -14.82
CA ALA A 109 3.06 -0.13 -15.31
C ALA A 109 1.58 0.02 -15.66
N VAL A 110 1.01 -0.98 -16.33
CA VAL A 110 -0.41 -1.03 -16.69
C VAL A 110 -0.98 -2.36 -16.21
N ALA A 111 -2.13 -2.29 -15.54
CA ALA A 111 -2.84 -3.46 -15.04
C ALA A 111 -4.32 -3.42 -15.44
N GLY A 112 -5.00 -4.57 -15.44
CA GLY A 112 -6.47 -4.59 -15.47
C GLY A 112 -7.02 -3.96 -14.19
N GLU A 113 -8.04 -3.09 -14.30
CA GLU A 113 -8.60 -2.38 -13.14
C GLU A 113 -9.13 -3.34 -12.08
N ALA A 114 -9.89 -4.36 -12.49
CA ALA A 114 -10.44 -5.35 -11.57
C ALA A 114 -9.34 -6.17 -10.88
N GLU A 115 -8.26 -6.51 -11.59
CA GLU A 115 -7.12 -7.23 -11.02
C GLU A 115 -6.37 -6.36 -10.01
N LEU A 116 -6.11 -5.09 -10.35
CA LEU A 116 -5.43 -4.14 -9.46
C LEU A 116 -6.25 -3.87 -8.19
N VAL A 117 -7.54 -3.57 -8.34
CA VAL A 117 -8.43 -3.31 -7.20
C VAL A 117 -8.54 -4.55 -6.32
N SER A 118 -8.70 -5.74 -6.90
CA SER A 118 -8.75 -6.98 -6.15
C SER A 118 -7.44 -7.25 -5.38
N ALA A 119 -6.28 -7.04 -6.01
CA ALA A 119 -4.98 -7.21 -5.37
C ALA A 119 -4.79 -6.22 -4.20
N LEU A 120 -5.16 -4.94 -4.38
CA LEU A 120 -5.10 -3.92 -3.33
C LEU A 120 -6.01 -4.25 -2.14
N ILE A 121 -7.22 -4.75 -2.40
CA ILE A 121 -8.16 -5.18 -1.35
C ILE A 121 -7.59 -6.33 -0.55
N ILE A 122 -7.11 -7.38 -1.23
CA ILE A 122 -6.58 -8.58 -0.58
C ILE A 122 -5.36 -8.22 0.27
N ALA A 123 -4.39 -7.50 -0.30
CA ALA A 123 -3.17 -7.12 0.39
C ALA A 123 -3.43 -6.13 1.54
N GLY A 124 -4.34 -5.16 1.35
CA GLY A 124 -4.74 -4.22 2.40
C GLY A 124 -5.42 -4.93 3.58
N ILE A 125 -6.33 -5.88 3.31
CA ILE A 125 -6.96 -6.68 4.37
C ILE A 125 -5.90 -7.50 5.13
N GLN A 126 -4.96 -8.13 4.42
CA GLN A 126 -3.87 -8.88 5.04
C GLN A 126 -3.01 -7.98 5.95
N PHE A 127 -2.60 -6.81 5.44
CA PHE A 127 -1.84 -5.82 6.19
C PHE A 127 -2.57 -5.37 7.45
N PHE A 128 -3.78 -4.80 7.33
CA PHE A 128 -4.50 -4.26 8.48
C PHE A 128 -4.88 -5.37 9.49
N SER A 129 -5.17 -6.58 9.03
CA SER A 129 -5.42 -7.71 9.93
C SER A 129 -4.18 -8.11 10.73
N ALA A 130 -2.99 -8.01 10.14
CA ALA A 130 -1.74 -8.20 10.87
C ALA A 130 -1.48 -7.04 11.86
N MET A 131 -1.75 -5.79 11.44
CA MET A 131 -1.57 -4.61 12.29
C MET A 131 -2.45 -4.62 13.55
N ILE A 132 -3.65 -5.21 13.52
CA ILE A 132 -4.47 -5.42 14.74
C ILE A 132 -3.69 -6.19 15.82
N ARG A 133 -2.82 -7.12 15.43
CA ARG A 133 -1.98 -7.90 16.37
C ARG A 133 -0.68 -7.19 16.71
N ILE A 134 -0.03 -6.61 15.70
CA ILE A 134 1.29 -5.97 15.83
C ILE A 134 1.22 -4.66 16.62
N ASN A 135 0.16 -3.87 16.41
CA ASN A 135 -0.10 -2.59 17.07
C ASN A 135 -1.53 -2.54 17.66
N PRO A 136 -1.79 -3.24 18.78
CA PRO A 136 -3.13 -3.32 19.35
C PRO A 136 -3.68 -1.97 19.84
N ALA A 137 -2.81 -0.99 20.12
CA ALA A 137 -3.21 0.36 20.54
C ALA A 137 -4.10 1.06 19.50
N SER A 138 -3.85 0.79 18.20
CA SER A 138 -4.63 1.34 17.07
C SER A 138 -5.57 0.32 16.42
N SER A 139 -5.79 -0.83 17.07
CA SER A 139 -6.57 -1.96 16.53
C SER A 139 -7.96 -1.58 16.00
N GLN A 140 -8.66 -0.66 16.67
CA GLN A 140 -9.98 -0.20 16.22
C GLN A 140 -9.92 0.50 14.84
N SER A 141 -8.89 1.31 14.61
CA SER A 141 -8.68 1.98 13.32
C SER A 141 -8.38 0.97 12.21
N TYR A 142 -7.52 -0.01 12.49
CA TYR A 142 -7.21 -1.07 11.53
C TYR A 142 -8.42 -1.96 11.24
N GLN A 143 -9.22 -2.28 12.26
CA GLN A 143 -10.46 -3.04 12.06
C GLN A 143 -11.44 -2.28 11.16
N TYR A 144 -11.58 -0.97 11.34
CA TYR A 144 -12.39 -0.13 10.46
C TYR A 144 -11.91 -0.22 9.00
N GLN A 145 -10.60 -0.18 8.74
CA GLN A 145 -10.07 -0.32 7.37
C GLN A 145 -10.34 -1.71 6.79
N VAL A 146 -10.24 -2.78 7.59
CA VAL A 146 -10.60 -4.15 7.15
C VAL A 146 -12.08 -4.23 6.75
N GLU A 147 -12.97 -3.70 7.58
CA GLU A 147 -14.42 -3.67 7.30
C GLU A 147 -14.73 -2.85 6.05
N ARG A 148 -14.08 -1.71 5.89
CA ARG A 148 -14.20 -0.86 4.70
C ARG A 148 -13.77 -1.62 3.43
N LEU A 149 -12.59 -2.22 3.42
CA LEU A 149 -12.07 -2.97 2.27
C LEU A 149 -12.96 -4.17 1.89
N ARG A 150 -13.60 -4.81 2.87
CA ARG A 150 -14.55 -5.92 2.64
C ARG A 150 -15.89 -5.48 2.04
N SER A 151 -16.20 -4.19 2.09
CA SER A 151 -17.46 -3.64 1.56
C SER A 151 -17.38 -3.23 0.08
N TYR A 152 -16.19 -3.28 -0.51
CA TYR A 152 -15.95 -2.90 -1.91
C TYR A 152 -16.44 -3.92 -2.93
#